data_AF-A0A1C6F5G4-F1
#
_entry.id   AF-A0A1C6F5G4-F1
#
_cell.length_a   1.000
_cell.length_b   1.000
_cell.length_c   1.000
_cell.angle_alpha   90.00
_cell.angle_beta   90.00
_cell.angle_gamma   90.00
#
_symmetry.space_group_name_H-M   'P 1'
#
loop_
_entity.id
_entity.type
_entity.pdbx_description
1 polymer ?
#
loop_
_entity_poly.entity_id
_entity_poly.type
_entity_poly.pdbx_seq_one_letter_code
_entity_poly.pdbx_strand_id
1 'polypeptide(L)'
;MLNRSIICKVANNLRKGGYTLSQAFRMAWKLAKGKASVKVAGVTKERRQEAIEHLSRYNPETVSFILNRESDNQYDRNAIAVYASVGSGKAYKMGYISAAVACLLSGIIDNITTVNARLQAITGGIYADMVQGLRLSLSI
;
A
#
# COMPACT_ATOMS: atom_id res chain seq x y z
N MET A 1 -2.48 -5.31 21.90
CA MET A 1 -1.68 -6.54 21.70
C MET A 1 -1.78 -6.97 20.25
N LEU A 2 -0.72 -7.51 19.64
CA LEU A 2 -0.76 -8.02 18.27
C LEU A 2 -1.57 -9.32 18.19
N ASN A 3 -2.48 -9.43 17.22
CA ASN A 3 -3.34 -10.60 17.06
C ASN A 3 -2.57 -11.77 16.41
N ARG A 4 -2.10 -12.70 17.25
CA ARG A 4 -1.33 -13.87 16.82
C ARG A 4 -2.09 -14.75 15.82
N SER A 5 -3.42 -14.84 15.93
CA SER A 5 -4.24 -15.62 15.00
C SER A 5 -4.21 -15.03 13.59
N ILE A 6 -4.38 -13.70 13.49
CA ILE A 6 -4.29 -12.98 12.20
C ILE A 6 -2.89 -13.15 11.60
N ILE A 7 -1.83 -13.01 12.40
CA ILE A 7 -0.44 -13.19 11.94
C ILE A 7 -0.23 -14.58 11.33
N CYS A 8 -0.71 -15.64 12.01
CA CYS A 8 -0.60 -17.00 11.51
C CYS A 8 -1.41 -17.22 10.23
N LYS A 9 -2.64 -16.68 10.14
CA LYS A 9 -3.46 -16.75 8.92
C LYS A 9 -2.78 -16.05 7.74
N VAL A 10 -2.22 -14.86 7.98
CA VAL A 10 -1.48 -14.10 6.97
C VAL A 10 -0.24 -14.85 6.51
N ALA A 11 0.57 -15.38 7.43
CA ALA A 11 1.74 -16.17 7.08
C ALA A 11 1.35 -17.41 6.24
N ASN A 12 0.29 -18.12 6.62
CA ASN A 12 -0.18 -19.28 5.86
C ASN A 12 -0.67 -18.89 4.46
N ASN A 13 -1.34 -17.75 4.30
CA ASN A 13 -1.75 -17.25 2.99
C ASN A 13 -0.55 -16.87 2.12
N LEU A 14 0.44 -16.15 2.68
CA LEU A 14 1.69 -15.81 1.98
C LEU A 14 2.44 -17.07 1.53
N ARG A 15 2.44 -18.13 2.35
CA ARG A 15 3.04 -19.43 2.00
C ARG A 15 2.34 -20.09 0.82
N LYS A 16 1.01 -19.99 0.71
CA LYS A 16 0.26 -20.46 -0.48
C LYS A 16 0.67 -19.69 -1.74
N GLY A 17 1.03 -18.42 -1.59
CA GLY A 17 1.58 -17.58 -2.66
C GLY A 17 3.06 -17.84 -3.01
N GLY A 18 3.67 -18.92 -2.50
CA GLY A 18 5.03 -19.34 -2.86
C GLY A 18 6.15 -18.90 -1.90
N TYR A 19 5.83 -18.21 -0.80
CA TYR A 19 6.84 -17.87 0.22
C TYR A 19 7.27 -19.11 1.01
N THR A 20 8.56 -19.19 1.35
CA THR A 20 9.00 -20.15 2.38
C THR A 20 8.37 -19.81 3.73
N LEU A 21 8.28 -20.79 4.64
CA LEU A 21 7.70 -20.60 5.96
C LEU A 21 8.35 -19.42 6.72
N SER A 22 9.69 -19.33 6.68
CA SER A 22 10.44 -18.26 7.34
C SER A 22 10.14 -16.88 6.73
N GLN A 23 10.12 -16.78 5.40
CA GLN A 23 9.78 -15.53 4.71
C GLN A 23 8.35 -15.08 5.04
N ALA A 24 7.40 -16.02 5.01
CA ALA A 24 5.99 -15.76 5.28
C ALA A 24 5.77 -15.20 6.68
N PHE A 25 6.34 -15.84 7.71
CA PHE A 25 6.24 -15.34 9.09
C PHE A 25 6.97 -14.00 9.28
N ARG A 26 8.17 -13.83 8.72
CA ARG A 26 8.88 -12.54 8.77
C ARG A 26 8.06 -11.41 8.18
N MET A 27 7.40 -11.64 7.04
CA MET A 27 6.55 -10.65 6.40
C MET A 27 5.27 -10.39 7.19
N ALA A 28 4.58 -11.43 7.67
CA ALA A 28 3.39 -11.29 8.51
C ALA A 28 3.67 -10.48 9.79
N TRP A 29 4.81 -10.72 10.44
CA TRP A 29 5.25 -9.93 11.60
C TRP A 29 5.64 -8.50 11.23
N LYS A 30 6.22 -8.26 10.05
CA LYS A 30 6.50 -6.90 9.57
C LYS A 30 5.20 -6.11 9.34
N LEU A 31 4.19 -6.75 8.73
CA LEU A 31 2.85 -6.17 8.54
C LEU A 31 2.19 -5.87 9.89
N ALA A 32 2.15 -6.83 10.82
CA ALA A 32 1.54 -6.62 12.13
C ALA A 32 2.21 -5.48 12.93
N LYS A 33 3.50 -5.23 12.71
CA LYS A 33 4.24 -4.13 13.35
C LYS A 33 4.17 -2.81 12.58
N GLY A 34 3.47 -2.73 11.45
CA GLY A 34 3.43 -1.55 10.58
C GLY A 34 4.78 -1.19 9.95
N LYS A 35 5.70 -2.15 9.83
CA LYS A 35 7.07 -1.97 9.31
C LYS A 35 7.25 -2.45 7.87
N ALA A 36 6.19 -2.94 7.25
CA ALA A 36 6.22 -3.31 5.83
C ALA A 36 6.12 -2.05 4.98
N SER A 37 7.07 -1.84 4.08
CA SER A 37 7.12 -0.67 3.20
C SER A 37 6.84 -1.07 1.76
N VAL A 38 6.04 -0.27 1.06
CA VAL A 38 5.70 -0.48 -0.35
C VAL A 38 5.80 0.82 -1.14
N LYS A 39 6.20 0.72 -2.40
CA LYS A 39 6.16 1.85 -3.35
C LYS A 39 4.86 1.80 -4.14
N VAL A 40 4.23 2.95 -4.31
CA VAL A 40 3.05 3.08 -5.20
C VAL A 40 3.53 3.15 -6.64
N ALA A 41 2.92 2.36 -7.50
CA ALA A 41 3.17 2.30 -8.94
C ALA A 41 2.21 3.21 -9.71
N GLY A 42 2.64 3.71 -10.87
CA GLY A 42 1.80 4.54 -11.74
C GLY A 42 1.62 5.99 -11.30
N VAL A 43 2.51 6.49 -10.43
CA VAL A 43 2.50 7.86 -9.92
C VAL A 43 2.83 8.93 -10.98
N THR A 44 3.37 8.53 -12.14
CA THR A 44 3.72 9.43 -13.26
C THR A 44 2.60 9.67 -14.26
N LYS A 45 1.48 8.95 -14.15
CA LYS A 45 0.36 9.09 -15.08
C LYS A 45 -0.58 10.21 -14.63
N GLU A 46 -1.20 10.88 -15.59
CA GLU A 46 -2.18 11.95 -15.34
C GLU A 46 -1.60 13.07 -14.44
N ARG A 47 -2.43 13.68 -13.59
CA ARG A 47 -2.05 14.76 -12.66
C ARG A 47 -1.60 14.25 -11.29
N ARG A 48 -1.07 13.02 -11.22
CA ARG A 48 -0.65 12.41 -9.95
C ARG A 48 0.60 13.05 -9.36
N GLN A 49 1.50 13.58 -10.20
CA GLN A 49 2.67 14.32 -9.70
C GLN A 49 2.26 15.62 -9.01
N GLU A 50 1.36 16.39 -9.62
CA GLU A 50 0.75 17.58 -8.99
C GLU A 50 0.04 17.22 -7.68
N ALA A 51 -0.66 16.08 -7.64
CA ALA A 51 -1.30 15.60 -6.42
C ALA A 51 -0.29 15.23 -5.32
N ILE A 52 0.86 14.62 -5.66
CA ILE A 52 1.92 14.30 -4.68
C ILE A 52 2.55 15.59 -4.15
N GLU A 53 2.82 16.56 -5.01
CA GLU A 53 3.33 17.87 -4.61
C GLU A 53 2.32 18.64 -3.73
N HIS A 54 1.02 18.52 -4.03
CA HIS A 54 -0.02 19.07 -3.17
C HIS A 54 -0.01 18.39 -1.79
N LEU A 55 0.10 17.06 -1.74
CA LEU A 55 0.19 16.30 -0.48
C LEU A 55 1.42 16.67 0.36
N SER A 56 2.55 17.02 -0.28
CA SER A 56 3.78 17.38 0.44
C SER A 56 3.67 18.69 1.22
N ARG A 57 2.66 19.51 0.94
CA ARG A 57 2.39 20.78 1.65
C ARG A 57 1.62 20.58 2.96
N TYR A 58 1.04 19.40 3.18
CA TYR A 58 0.27 19.09 4.38
C TYR A 58 1.10 18.30 5.39
N ASN A 59 0.69 18.40 6.66
CA ASN A 59 1.22 17.53 7.70
C ASN A 59 0.88 16.06 7.36
N PRO A 60 1.86 15.13 7.35
CA PRO A 60 1.61 13.71 7.10
C PRO A 60 0.45 13.10 7.91
N GLU A 61 0.21 13.58 9.14
CA GLU A 61 -0.87 13.10 10.01
C GLU A 61 -2.28 13.46 9.51
N THR A 62 -2.42 14.50 8.69
CA THR A 62 -3.72 14.87 8.08
C THR A 62 -3.99 14.15 6.77
N VAL A 63 -2.98 13.45 6.23
CA VAL A 63 -3.09 12.68 4.98
C VAL A 63 -3.48 11.25 5.30
N SER A 64 -4.66 10.84 4.84
CA SER A 64 -5.16 9.47 4.97
C SER A 64 -4.99 8.72 3.66
N PHE A 65 -4.64 7.43 3.76
CA PHE A 65 -4.54 6.53 2.61
C PHE A 65 -5.53 5.39 2.73
N ILE A 66 -6.21 5.09 1.61
CA ILE A 66 -7.13 3.97 1.50
C ILE A 66 -6.62 3.03 0.42
N LEU A 67 -6.57 1.74 0.75
CA LEU A 67 -6.31 0.67 -0.20
C LEU A 67 -7.65 0.11 -0.66
N ASN A 68 -7.96 0.25 -1.95
CA ASN A 68 -9.18 -0.27 -2.55
C ASN A 68 -8.86 -1.50 -3.41
N ARG A 69 -9.50 -2.62 -3.10
CA ARG A 69 -9.36 -3.86 -3.86
C ARG A 69 -10.21 -3.78 -5.13
N GLU A 70 -9.60 -3.94 -6.30
CA GLU A 70 -10.26 -3.96 -7.62
C GLU A 70 -10.15 -5.37 -8.23
N SER A 71 -11.03 -6.30 -7.84
CA SER A 71 -11.00 -7.70 -8.30
C SER A 71 -11.50 -7.90 -9.73
N ASP A 72 -12.22 -6.91 -10.24
CA ASP A 72 -12.78 -6.79 -11.59
C ASP A 72 -11.86 -6.02 -12.56
N ASN A 73 -10.66 -5.62 -12.12
CA ASN A 73 -9.72 -4.91 -12.97
C ASN A 73 -9.31 -5.77 -14.19
N GLN A 74 -9.41 -5.18 -15.38
CA GLN A 74 -9.23 -5.86 -16.66
C GLN A 74 -7.78 -6.32 -16.92
N TYR A 75 -6.80 -5.70 -16.26
CA TYR A 75 -5.37 -5.95 -16.49
C TYR A 75 -4.74 -6.84 -15.41
N ASP A 76 -5.16 -6.67 -14.15
CA ASP A 76 -4.67 -7.44 -13.00
C ASP A 76 -5.80 -7.72 -12.02
N ARG A 77 -6.25 -8.98 -11.95
CA ARG A 77 -7.32 -9.40 -11.02
C ARG A 77 -6.94 -9.18 -9.56
N ASN A 78 -5.66 -9.02 -9.22
CA ASN A 78 -5.17 -8.76 -7.88
C ASN A 78 -4.98 -7.27 -7.58
N ALA A 79 -5.37 -6.37 -8.50
CA ALA A 79 -5.13 -4.95 -8.37
C ALA A 79 -5.64 -4.37 -7.04
N ILE A 80 -4.79 -3.54 -6.43
CA ILE A 80 -5.11 -2.76 -5.23
C ILE A 80 -4.77 -1.30 -5.55
N ALA A 81 -5.81 -0.50 -5.73
CA ALA A 81 -5.70 0.93 -5.94
C ALA A 81 -5.37 1.65 -4.64
N VAL A 82 -4.56 2.71 -4.76
CA VAL A 82 -4.18 3.58 -3.64
C VAL A 82 -4.89 4.91 -3.81
N TYR A 83 -5.66 5.29 -2.81
CA TYR A 83 -6.30 6.60 -2.73
C TYR A 83 -5.70 7.40 -1.58
N ALA A 84 -5.56 8.71 -1.78
CA ALA A 84 -5.16 9.65 -0.74
C ALA A 84 -6.26 10.70 -0.53
N SER A 85 -6.48 11.11 0.72
CA SER A 85 -7.32 12.25 1.09
C SER A 85 -6.62 13.10 2.14
N VAL A 86 -6.96 14.38 2.20
CA VAL A 86 -6.48 15.31 3.23
C VAL A 86 -7.67 15.73 4.08
N GLY A 87 -7.65 15.41 5.37
CA GLY A 87 -8.79 15.64 6.26
C GLY A 87 -10.09 15.04 5.72
N SER A 88 -11.16 15.84 5.65
CA SER A 88 -12.47 15.47 5.08
C SER A 88 -12.58 15.68 3.55
N GLY A 89 -11.46 15.93 2.87
CA GLY A 89 -11.42 16.14 1.43
C GLY A 89 -11.72 14.86 0.61
N LYS A 90 -12.04 15.05 -0.67
CA LYS A 90 -12.32 13.95 -1.61
C LYS A 90 -11.07 13.11 -1.84
N ALA A 91 -11.22 11.79 -1.79
CA ALA A 91 -10.15 10.85 -2.11
C ALA A 91 -9.74 10.93 -3.60
N TYR A 92 -8.43 10.97 -3.85
CA TYR A 92 -7.83 11.00 -5.18
C TYR A 92 -6.97 9.76 -5.43
N LYS A 93 -7.07 9.17 -6.62
CA LYS A 93 -6.35 7.93 -6.98
C LYS A 93 -4.87 8.24 -7.26
N MET A 94 -3.99 7.80 -6.37
CA MET A 94 -2.54 8.01 -6.45
C MET A 94 -1.82 6.98 -7.30
N GLY A 95 -2.47 5.86 -7.60
CA GLY A 95 -1.90 4.76 -8.39
C GLY A 95 -2.33 3.42 -7.82
N TYR A 96 -1.42 2.44 -7.90
CA TYR A 96 -1.66 1.07 -7.46
C TYR A 96 -0.51 0.54 -6.62
N ILE A 97 -0.78 -0.47 -5.79
CA ILE A 97 0.27 -1.34 -5.27
C ILE A 97 0.88 -2.11 -6.45
N SER A 98 2.20 -2.32 -6.44
CA SER A 98 2.85 -3.08 -7.51
C SER A 98 2.25 -4.48 -7.65
N ALA A 99 2.08 -4.97 -8.88
CA ALA A 99 1.41 -6.24 -9.16
C ALA A 99 1.98 -7.42 -8.34
N ALA A 100 3.32 -7.48 -8.19
CA ALA A 100 3.97 -8.51 -7.38
C ALA A 100 3.54 -8.49 -5.90
N VAL A 101 3.40 -7.30 -5.31
CA VAL A 101 2.94 -7.15 -3.92
C VAL A 101 1.42 -7.33 -3.84
N ALA A 102 0.68 -6.84 -4.83
CA ALA A 102 -0.77 -6.96 -4.90
C ALA A 102 -1.22 -8.43 -4.98
N CYS A 103 -0.49 -9.26 -5.74
CA CYS A 103 -0.68 -10.71 -5.78
C CYS A 103 -0.61 -11.35 -4.39
N LEU A 104 0.30 -10.88 -3.52
CA LEU A 104 0.45 -11.40 -2.16
C LEU A 104 -0.61 -10.86 -1.19
N LEU A 105 -0.97 -9.58 -1.34
CA LEU A 105 -1.87 -8.89 -0.41
C LEU A 105 -3.35 -9.08 -0.71
N SER A 106 -3.73 -9.27 -1.97
CA SER A 106 -5.13 -9.45 -2.41
C SER A 106 -5.83 -10.53 -1.59
N GLY A 107 -5.27 -11.74 -1.51
CA GLY A 107 -5.85 -12.83 -0.71
C GLY A 107 -5.94 -12.54 0.79
N ILE A 108 -5.08 -11.66 1.33
CA ILE A 108 -5.16 -11.22 2.74
C ILE A 108 -6.36 -10.29 2.93
N ILE A 109 -6.50 -9.30 2.04
CA ILE A 109 -7.62 -8.34 2.04
C ILE A 109 -8.95 -9.07 1.86
N ASP A 110 -8.99 -10.02 0.92
CA ASP A 110 -10.22 -10.70 0.53
C ASP A 110 -10.70 -11.71 1.60
N ASN A 111 -9.79 -12.36 2.34
CA ASN A 111 -10.15 -13.53 3.17
C ASN A 111 -9.79 -13.41 4.66
N ILE A 112 -8.97 -12.44 5.08
CA ILE A 112 -8.38 -12.43 6.42
C ILE A 112 -8.68 -11.14 7.18
N THR A 113 -8.20 -10.01 6.65
CA THR A 113 -8.24 -8.72 7.36
C THR A 113 -8.00 -7.56 6.41
N THR A 114 -8.41 -6.37 6.82
CA THR A 114 -8.08 -5.13 6.12
C THR A 114 -6.58 -4.81 6.25
N VAL A 115 -6.01 -4.23 5.19
CA VAL A 115 -4.63 -3.71 5.20
C VAL A 115 -4.72 -2.20 5.21
N ASN A 116 -4.17 -1.58 6.25
CA ASN A 116 -4.09 -0.13 6.38
C ASN A 116 -2.79 0.38 5.75
N ALA A 117 -2.84 1.59 5.21
CA ALA A 117 -1.68 2.28 4.67
C ALA A 117 -1.47 3.65 5.34
N ARG A 118 -0.22 4.03 5.55
CA ARG A 118 0.16 5.38 6.01
C ARG A 118 1.30 5.92 5.17
N LEU A 119 1.43 7.25 5.11
CA LEU A 119 2.57 7.88 4.47
C LEU A 119 3.84 7.51 5.21
N GLN A 120 4.79 6.89 4.52
CA GLN A 120 6.13 6.68 5.07
C GLN A 120 7.09 7.77 4.60
N ALA A 121 7.08 8.06 3.30
CA ALA A 121 7.89 9.10 2.71
C ALA A 121 7.38 9.46 1.30
N ILE A 122 7.55 10.72 0.93
CA ILE A 122 7.63 11.14 -0.47
C ILE A 122 9.11 11.03 -0.86
N THR A 123 9.42 10.41 -2.00
CA THR A 123 10.79 10.09 -2.42
C THR A 123 11.09 10.68 -3.79
N GLY A 124 12.32 11.14 -4.04
CA GLY A 124 12.67 11.78 -5.32
C GLY A 124 12.36 13.28 -5.32
N GLY A 125 12.23 13.89 -6.50
CA GLY A 125 11.83 15.30 -6.65
C GLY A 125 12.78 16.36 -6.10
N ILE A 126 14.09 16.09 -6.07
CA ILE A 126 15.08 17.07 -5.58
C ILE A 126 15.19 18.27 -6.54
N TYR A 127 15.08 18.02 -7.84
CA TYR A 127 15.03 19.04 -8.89
C TYR A 127 13.64 19.08 -9.52
N ALA A 128 13.27 20.22 -10.11
CA ALA A 128 11.92 20.47 -10.65
C ALA A 128 11.52 19.50 -11.78
N ASP A 129 12.50 18.92 -12.46
CA ASP A 129 12.34 17.93 -13.53
C ASP A 129 12.32 16.48 -13.02
N MET A 130 12.59 16.24 -11.73
CA MET A 130 12.58 14.90 -11.15
C MET A 130 11.19 14.47 -10.68
N VAL A 131 10.84 13.23 -11.03
CA VAL A 131 9.60 12.59 -10.61
C VAL A 131 9.63 12.30 -9.10
N GLN A 132 8.51 12.61 -8.45
CA GLN A 132 8.23 12.22 -7.08
C GLN A 132 7.56 10.83 -7.03
N GLY A 133 7.99 10.04 -6.06
CA GLY A 133 7.47 8.73 -5.71
C GLY A 133 6.80 8.75 -4.36
N LEU A 134 5.85 7.83 -4.18
CA LEU A 134 5.09 7.70 -2.95
C LEU A 134 5.42 6.36 -2.29
N ARG A 135 5.88 6.40 -1.03
CA ARG A 135 6.18 5.23 -0.22
C ARG A 135 5.22 5.16 0.96
N LEU A 136 4.58 4.00 1.10
CA LEU A 136 3.60 3.74 2.16
C LEU A 136 4.11 2.67 3.12
N SER A 137 3.78 2.82 4.39
CA SER A 137 3.86 1.75 5.37
C SER A 137 2.53 1.00 5.43
N LEU A 138 2.59 -0.32 5.49
CA LEU A 138 1.43 -1.21 5.53
C LEU A 138 1.31 -1.89 6.89
N SER A 139 0.08 -2.00 7.38
CA SER A 139 -0.23 -2.71 8.62
C SER A 139 -1.53 -3.52 8.56
N ILE A 140 -1.56 -4.62 9.32
CA ILE A 140 -2.73 -5.49 9.52
C ILE A 140 -3.16 -5.50 10.98
#